data_AF-A0A0S2CGL4-F1
#
_entry.id   AF-A0A0S2CGL4-F1
#
_cell.length_a   1.000
_cell.length_b   1.000
_cell.length_c   1.000
_cell.angle_alpha   90.00
_cell.angle_beta   90.00
_cell.angle_gamma   90.00
#
_symmetry.space_group_name_H-M   'P 1'
#
loop_
_entity.id
_entity.type
_entity.pdbx_description
1 polymer ?
#
loop_
_entity_poly.entity_id
_entity_poly.type
_entity_poly.pdbx_seq_one_letter_code
_entity_poly.pdbx_strand_id
1 'polypeptide(L)'
;MNKLIIACRGDAFGERILALLNAIYISKKVNLKFGYIWNVPRVKFNVDKVINPFDDFPSEKDIFNEDFIHKYSLTDKVNFIAKDGIGIFLKNKKYVLKTIHEYEQSCEYGYISTQYDLSDLCIDVDKIEYLNLLKKIFWNEIGFSNKVINLIALVEKSINFNFYAIHIRIGDILLNNDGKDIFFGRKKASELCLILEVINKTLKDKNIVIFGDDLELIRLIKTKSNNLNNRFVLLPSECINIHISGFDKNFSDVILMSNSNGIYASGSSGFSQLAYRISRNCNSIVSIYDLFTINEQYSIICSRVKSLQGLKKEYQSFSYFYLYLLSNKLSMSYFTQRKHLINAMSFYPNCKTYSILYINLLLDMNKLKELNLLFKERYSYLFLEDSLFFINAYNNKFLYSFIFVKLLKIKDLILYPYIGLFLREMFKGKKIDNSYLENIFKNSKERVEYNDMYNSLYHFFLVSYNTSDTILIGAKERVKNHLAYKLGRILIDNKKNVFKMFFKIFQTLIFHKIIKIKYGMICKFDSKYKLPSLDSYSDKEEGFAIKNYYSYRLGELFIKHPFSFIFRIYNFNAKFRREKNGNKI
;
A
#
# COMPACT_ATOMS: atom_id res chain seq x y z
N MET A 1 3.65 14.45 -38.29
CA MET A 1 4.91 14.10 -37.60
C MET A 1 4.95 12.60 -37.35
N ASN A 2 6.06 11.91 -37.59
CA ASN A 2 6.20 10.53 -37.09
C ASN A 2 6.12 10.58 -35.57
N LYS A 3 5.23 9.78 -34.98
CA LYS A 3 5.05 9.70 -33.53
C LYS A 3 6.34 9.23 -32.84
N LEU A 4 6.58 9.72 -31.62
CA LEU A 4 7.76 9.38 -30.83
C LEU A 4 7.48 8.21 -29.87
N ILE A 5 8.53 7.46 -29.53
CA ILE A 5 8.64 6.68 -28.31
C ILE A 5 9.68 7.36 -27.42
N ILE A 6 9.24 7.81 -26.24
CA ILE A 6 10.00 8.70 -25.37
C ILE A 6 10.45 7.96 -24.10
N ALA A 7 11.74 8.03 -23.80
CA ALA A 7 12.28 7.64 -22.48
C ALA A 7 12.39 8.88 -21.58
N CYS A 8 11.62 8.93 -20.50
CA CYS A 8 11.52 10.15 -19.67
C CYS A 8 11.43 9.88 -18.17
N ARG A 9 11.79 8.68 -17.70
CA ARG A 9 11.65 8.31 -16.28
C ARG A 9 12.41 9.26 -15.36
N GLY A 10 11.77 9.61 -14.24
CA GLY A 10 12.30 10.52 -13.22
C GLY A 10 13.04 9.86 -12.06
N ASP A 11 13.11 8.53 -12.00
CA ASP A 11 13.65 7.76 -10.87
C ASP A 11 15.14 7.36 -11.06
N ALA A 12 15.64 6.40 -10.27
CA ALA A 12 17.06 6.05 -10.19
C ALA A 12 17.70 5.64 -11.55
N PHE A 13 19.02 5.85 -11.67
CA PHE A 13 19.80 5.64 -12.90
C PHE A 13 19.48 4.34 -13.65
N GLY A 14 19.46 3.19 -12.96
CA GLY A 14 19.21 1.89 -13.59
C GLY A 14 17.85 1.83 -14.30
N GLU A 15 16.80 2.38 -13.69
CA GLU A 15 15.45 2.40 -14.24
C GLU A 15 15.35 3.32 -15.48
N ARG A 16 16.06 4.46 -15.47
CA ARG A 16 16.13 5.38 -16.61
C ARG A 16 16.81 4.76 -17.83
N ILE A 17 17.97 4.13 -17.64
CA ILE A 17 18.69 3.48 -18.73
C ILE A 17 17.89 2.31 -19.29
N LEU A 18 17.23 1.50 -18.43
CA LEU A 18 16.33 0.45 -18.91
C LEU A 18 15.20 1.00 -19.79
N ALA A 19 14.59 2.13 -19.41
CA ALA A 19 13.55 2.77 -20.21
C ALA A 19 14.09 3.35 -21.53
N LEU A 20 15.31 3.88 -21.52
CA LEU A 20 16.01 4.37 -22.70
C LEU A 20 16.34 3.23 -23.68
N LEU A 21 16.90 2.13 -23.18
CA LEU A 21 17.15 0.92 -23.96
C LEU A 21 15.87 0.38 -24.60
N ASN A 22 14.78 0.32 -23.83
CA ASN A 22 13.48 -0.09 -24.36
C ASN A 22 12.93 0.88 -25.40
N ALA A 23 13.10 2.19 -25.25
CA ALA A 23 12.62 3.16 -26.24
C ALA A 23 13.35 3.01 -27.58
N ILE A 24 14.67 2.78 -27.55
CA ILE A 24 15.47 2.50 -28.76
C ILE A 24 15.10 1.13 -29.36
N TYR A 25 14.89 0.11 -28.53
CA TYR A 25 14.42 -1.19 -29.01
C TYR A 25 13.08 -1.08 -29.75
N ILE A 26 12.11 -0.37 -29.14
CA ILE A 26 10.79 -0.15 -29.71
C ILE A 26 10.91 0.61 -31.03
N SER A 27 11.66 1.72 -31.10
CA SER A 27 11.82 2.51 -32.34
C SER A 27 12.41 1.73 -33.51
N LYS A 28 13.16 0.65 -33.23
CA LYS A 28 13.68 -0.27 -34.26
C LYS A 28 12.67 -1.32 -34.69
N LYS A 29 11.80 -1.75 -33.78
CA LYS A 29 10.80 -2.81 -34.02
C LYS A 29 9.52 -2.28 -34.65
N VAL A 30 9.19 -1.03 -34.37
CA VAL A 30 8.02 -0.33 -34.90
C VAL A 30 8.48 1.01 -35.45
N ASN A 31 7.85 1.49 -36.52
CA ASN A 31 8.23 2.72 -37.24
C ASN A 31 7.92 4.01 -36.44
N LEU A 32 8.50 4.13 -35.24
CA LEU A 32 8.41 5.27 -34.33
C LEU A 32 9.80 5.92 -34.23
N LYS A 33 9.83 7.24 -34.05
CA LYS A 33 11.10 7.94 -33.79
C LYS A 33 11.46 7.83 -32.29
N PHE A 34 12.74 7.67 -31.98
CA PHE A 34 13.23 7.68 -30.59
C PHE A 34 13.52 9.12 -30.13
N GLY A 35 13.18 9.42 -28.87
CA GLY A 35 13.67 10.58 -28.15
C GLY A 35 13.74 10.31 -26.65
N TYR A 36 14.44 11.16 -25.90
CA TYR A 36 14.49 11.06 -24.44
C TYR A 36 14.39 12.44 -23.76
N ILE A 37 13.96 12.44 -22.50
CA ILE A 37 13.92 13.62 -21.62
C ILE A 37 14.71 13.28 -20.37
N TRP A 38 15.74 14.07 -20.07
CA TRP A 38 16.64 13.82 -18.94
C TRP A 38 16.51 14.89 -17.83
N ASN A 39 15.36 14.89 -17.16
CA ASN A 39 15.12 15.82 -16.06
C ASN A 39 15.81 15.33 -14.77
N VAL A 40 16.63 16.17 -14.16
CA VAL A 40 17.22 15.91 -12.84
C VAL A 40 16.21 16.31 -11.76
N PRO A 41 15.79 15.39 -10.86
CA PRO A 41 14.83 15.70 -9.81
C PRO A 41 15.43 16.72 -8.84
N ARG A 42 14.71 17.81 -8.54
CA ARG A 42 15.20 18.86 -7.62
C ARG A 42 15.04 18.52 -6.13
N VAL A 43 14.61 17.30 -5.79
CA VAL A 43 14.29 16.92 -4.41
C VAL A 43 15.50 16.24 -3.76
N LYS A 44 16.22 16.96 -2.91
CA LYS A 44 17.21 16.38 -1.98
C LYS A 44 16.45 15.69 -0.83
N PHE A 45 16.71 14.40 -0.60
CA PHE A 45 16.22 13.73 0.60
C PHE A 45 17.37 13.67 1.61
N ASN A 46 17.31 14.48 2.67
CA ASN A 46 18.26 14.40 3.77
C ASN A 46 18.02 13.11 4.57
N VAL A 47 18.82 12.07 4.31
CA VAL A 47 18.90 10.91 5.20
C VAL A 47 20.38 10.62 5.44
N ASP A 48 20.90 11.03 6.60
CA ASP A 48 22.32 10.94 6.99
C ASP A 48 22.88 9.50 7.09
N LYS A 49 22.17 8.47 6.63
CA LYS A 49 22.44 7.06 6.97
C LYS A 49 22.39 6.06 5.80
N VAL A 50 22.03 6.46 4.57
CA VAL A 50 21.95 5.58 3.39
C VAL A 50 22.34 6.36 2.14
N ILE A 51 23.07 5.74 1.20
CA ILE A 51 23.32 6.33 -0.12
C ILE A 51 21.98 6.49 -0.83
N ASN A 52 21.55 7.74 -1.01
CA ASN A 52 20.33 8.07 -1.72
C ASN A 52 20.54 7.91 -3.24
N PRO A 53 19.71 7.15 -3.96
CA PRO A 53 19.78 7.10 -5.42
C PRO A 53 19.56 8.45 -6.11
N PHE A 54 19.11 9.48 -5.37
CA PHE A 54 18.90 10.85 -5.85
C PHE A 54 20.01 11.86 -5.55
N ASP A 55 21.01 11.54 -4.74
CA ASP A 55 22.01 12.53 -4.32
C ASP A 55 23.14 12.76 -5.35
N ASP A 56 23.30 11.85 -6.32
CA ASP A 56 24.33 11.92 -7.36
C ASP A 56 23.74 11.77 -8.78
N PHE A 57 22.76 12.61 -9.13
CA PHE A 57 22.19 12.60 -10.48
C PHE A 57 23.13 13.27 -11.50
N PRO A 58 23.70 12.52 -12.46
CA PRO A 58 24.48 13.12 -13.53
C PRO A 58 23.59 13.92 -14.49
N SER A 59 24.15 15.00 -15.05
CA SER A 59 23.53 15.70 -16.17
C SER A 59 23.57 14.81 -17.42
N GLU A 60 22.77 15.12 -18.45
CA GLU A 60 22.84 14.36 -19.70
C GLU A 60 24.19 14.49 -20.39
N LYS A 61 24.91 15.62 -20.17
CA LYS A 61 26.27 15.85 -20.69
C LYS A 61 27.33 15.00 -20.00
N ASP A 62 27.09 14.59 -18.75
CA ASP A 62 27.99 13.68 -18.06
C ASP A 62 27.89 12.26 -18.62
N ILE A 63 26.73 11.89 -19.17
CA ILE A 63 26.46 10.53 -19.67
C ILE A 63 26.67 10.41 -21.17
N PHE A 64 26.12 11.33 -21.94
CA PHE A 64 26.05 11.26 -23.40
C PHE A 64 26.99 12.27 -24.06
N ASN A 65 27.48 11.94 -25.25
CA ASN A 65 28.22 12.86 -26.09
C ASN A 65 27.29 13.85 -26.80
N GLU A 66 27.87 14.93 -27.35
CA GLU A 66 27.12 16.02 -27.97
C GLU A 66 26.27 15.55 -29.16
N ASP A 67 26.78 14.65 -29.99
CA ASP A 67 26.06 14.10 -31.15
C ASP A 67 24.79 13.37 -30.73
N PHE A 68 24.86 12.55 -29.68
CA PHE A 68 23.71 11.81 -29.17
C PHE A 68 22.67 12.74 -28.56
N ILE A 69 23.11 13.75 -27.80
CA ILE A 69 22.24 14.77 -27.20
C ILE A 69 21.53 15.56 -28.30
N HIS A 70 22.28 16.11 -29.27
CA HIS A 70 21.73 16.90 -30.37
C HIS A 70 20.66 16.12 -31.15
N LYS A 71 20.93 14.83 -31.40
CA LYS A 71 20.06 13.97 -32.22
C LYS A 71 18.78 13.53 -31.49
N TYR A 72 18.85 13.21 -30.20
CA TYR A 72 17.75 12.50 -29.51
C TYR A 72 17.18 13.22 -28.27
N SER A 73 17.87 14.22 -27.73
CA SER A 73 17.40 14.93 -26.53
C SER A 73 16.19 15.82 -26.84
N LEU A 74 15.18 15.70 -25.98
CA LEU A 74 13.98 16.53 -25.92
C LEU A 74 13.91 17.33 -24.61
N THR A 75 14.93 17.25 -23.74
CA THR A 75 14.94 17.82 -22.39
C THR A 75 14.54 19.30 -22.36
N ASP A 76 15.17 20.12 -23.21
CA ASP A 76 14.89 21.56 -23.30
C ASP A 76 13.80 21.90 -24.34
N LYS A 77 13.31 20.91 -25.08
CA LYS A 77 12.34 21.09 -26.17
C LYS A 77 10.90 20.86 -25.73
N VAL A 78 10.70 20.13 -24.64
CA VAL A 78 9.38 19.71 -24.17
C VAL A 78 9.27 19.89 -22.65
N ASN A 79 8.28 20.64 -22.20
CA ASN A 79 7.99 20.79 -20.78
C ASN A 79 7.12 19.61 -20.27
N PHE A 80 7.76 18.45 -20.09
CA PHE A 80 7.09 17.23 -19.64
C PHE A 80 7.84 16.58 -18.46
N ILE A 81 7.13 16.37 -17.35
CA ILE A 81 7.66 15.69 -16.16
C ILE A 81 7.01 14.32 -16.06
N ALA A 82 7.75 13.26 -16.40
CA ALA A 82 7.24 11.91 -16.23
C ALA A 82 7.21 11.53 -14.75
N LYS A 83 6.09 10.98 -14.31
CA LYS A 83 5.94 10.31 -13.02
C LYS A 83 6.02 8.81 -13.21
N ASP A 84 6.31 8.08 -12.14
CA ASP A 84 6.23 6.62 -12.15
C ASP A 84 4.82 6.16 -12.54
N GLY A 85 4.75 5.13 -13.40
CA GLY A 85 3.48 4.58 -13.87
C GLY A 85 2.83 5.35 -15.03
N ILE A 86 3.45 6.42 -15.54
CA ILE A 86 3.00 7.07 -16.78
C ILE A 86 3.46 6.24 -17.98
N GLY A 87 2.52 5.82 -18.82
CA GLY A 87 2.80 5.13 -20.07
C GLY A 87 1.80 4.01 -20.37
N ILE A 88 1.87 3.47 -21.58
CA ILE A 88 0.97 2.38 -21.99
C ILE A 88 1.35 1.04 -21.35
N PHE A 89 2.62 0.83 -21.00
CA PHE A 89 3.17 -0.46 -20.57
C PHE A 89 3.04 -0.68 -19.05
N LEU A 90 1.90 -1.24 -18.65
CA LEU A 90 1.60 -1.56 -17.26
C LEU A 90 1.99 -3.00 -16.92
N LYS A 91 2.60 -3.19 -15.75
CA LYS A 91 3.17 -4.49 -15.31
C LYS A 91 2.19 -5.67 -15.30
N ASN A 92 0.89 -5.42 -15.14
CA ASN A 92 -0.15 -6.46 -15.02
C ASN A 92 -0.97 -6.66 -16.31
N LYS A 93 -0.52 -6.08 -17.43
CA LYS A 93 -1.18 -6.21 -18.73
C LYS A 93 -0.21 -6.88 -19.73
N LYS A 94 -0.79 -7.44 -20.78
CA LYS A 94 -0.06 -8.02 -21.91
C LYS A 94 -0.33 -7.18 -23.16
N TYR A 95 0.67 -7.05 -24.01
CA TYR A 95 0.65 -6.18 -25.18
C TYR A 95 1.11 -6.92 -26.43
N VAL A 96 0.78 -6.39 -27.60
CA VAL A 96 1.38 -6.76 -28.88
C VAL A 96 2.15 -5.54 -29.36
N LEU A 97 3.47 -5.63 -29.41
CA LEU A 97 4.32 -4.49 -29.71
C LEU A 97 4.12 -4.01 -31.16
N LYS A 98 3.94 -4.93 -32.11
CA LYS A 98 3.73 -4.59 -33.53
C LYS A 98 2.52 -3.69 -33.77
N THR A 99 1.47 -3.79 -32.94
CA THR A 99 0.25 -2.98 -33.04
C THR A 99 0.24 -1.78 -32.09
N ILE A 100 1.41 -1.28 -31.68
CA ILE A 100 1.51 -0.20 -30.69
C ILE A 100 0.67 1.05 -31.05
N HIS A 101 0.48 1.29 -32.35
CA HIS A 101 -0.25 2.42 -32.90
C HIS A 101 -1.76 2.39 -32.62
N GLU A 102 -2.30 1.22 -32.29
CA GLU A 102 -3.70 1.01 -31.90
C GLU A 102 -3.94 1.40 -30.42
N TYR A 103 -2.89 1.49 -29.60
CA TYR A 103 -3.02 1.93 -28.22
C TYR A 103 -3.13 3.44 -28.11
N GLU A 104 -3.84 3.88 -27.08
CA GLU A 104 -3.93 5.28 -26.69
C GLU A 104 -2.54 5.85 -26.41
N GLN A 105 -2.31 7.07 -26.88
CA GLN A 105 -1.03 7.75 -26.72
C GLN A 105 -0.86 8.24 -25.29
N SER A 106 0.37 8.20 -24.79
CA SER A 106 0.67 8.67 -23.43
C SER A 106 0.69 10.20 -23.34
N CYS A 107 1.01 10.88 -24.45
CA CYS A 107 1.05 12.34 -24.56
C CYS A 107 0.90 12.77 -26.02
N GLU A 108 0.81 14.09 -26.26
CA GLU A 108 0.67 14.68 -27.60
C GLU A 108 1.82 14.34 -28.57
N TYR A 109 2.99 13.97 -28.04
CA TYR A 109 4.18 13.62 -28.82
C TYR A 109 4.25 12.13 -29.19
N GLY A 110 3.45 11.27 -28.55
CA GLY A 110 3.40 9.84 -28.81
C GLY A 110 3.36 8.98 -27.54
N TYR A 111 4.24 7.99 -27.48
CA TYR A 111 4.25 6.94 -26.46
C TYR A 111 5.39 7.15 -25.46
N ILE A 112 5.17 6.70 -24.23
CA ILE A 112 6.19 6.70 -23.17
C ILE A 112 6.67 5.27 -22.91
N SER A 113 7.99 5.10 -22.93
CA SER A 113 8.67 3.83 -22.67
C SER A 113 8.64 3.44 -21.18
N THR A 114 8.93 2.18 -20.91
CA THR A 114 8.96 1.58 -19.57
C THR A 114 10.33 0.98 -19.27
N GLN A 115 10.68 0.82 -17.99
CA GLN A 115 11.85 0.04 -17.56
C GLN A 115 11.65 -1.49 -17.68
N TYR A 116 10.40 -1.94 -17.80
CA TYR A 116 10.07 -3.35 -17.58
C TYR A 116 10.63 -4.23 -18.68
N ASP A 117 10.75 -5.53 -18.41
CA ASP A 117 11.17 -6.48 -19.44
C ASP A 117 10.09 -6.56 -20.52
N LEU A 118 10.39 -6.12 -21.74
CA LEU A 118 9.42 -6.16 -22.81
C LEU A 118 9.10 -7.60 -23.25
N SER A 119 10.00 -8.56 -23.06
CA SER A 119 9.71 -9.97 -23.32
C SER A 119 8.71 -10.57 -22.32
N ASP A 120 8.64 -10.01 -21.11
CA ASP A 120 7.62 -10.40 -20.13
C ASP A 120 6.29 -9.67 -20.36
N LEU A 121 6.28 -8.50 -21.03
CA LEU A 121 5.07 -7.69 -21.23
C LEU A 121 4.40 -7.89 -22.59
N CYS A 122 5.19 -8.08 -23.65
CA CYS A 122 4.73 -8.16 -25.02
C CYS A 122 4.79 -9.62 -25.50
N ILE A 123 3.66 -10.13 -26.01
CA ILE A 123 3.57 -11.55 -26.42
C ILE A 123 4.34 -11.86 -27.71
N ASP A 124 4.67 -10.83 -28.49
CA ASP A 124 5.37 -10.88 -29.77
C ASP A 124 6.85 -10.48 -29.68
N VAL A 125 7.40 -10.39 -28.46
CA VAL A 125 8.81 -10.08 -28.20
C VAL A 125 9.53 -11.34 -27.73
N ASP A 126 10.42 -11.87 -28.58
CA ASP A 126 11.30 -12.98 -28.19
C ASP A 126 12.37 -12.51 -27.20
N LYS A 127 12.57 -13.28 -26.13
CA LYS A 127 13.47 -12.91 -25.03
C LYS A 127 14.94 -12.90 -25.44
N ILE A 128 15.38 -13.87 -26.23
CA ILE A 128 16.79 -14.00 -26.62
C ILE A 128 17.13 -12.87 -27.58
N GLU A 129 16.28 -12.64 -28.59
CA GLU A 129 16.44 -11.55 -29.54
C GLU A 129 16.44 -10.19 -28.84
N TYR A 130 15.48 -9.96 -27.93
CA TYR A 130 15.36 -8.74 -27.15
C TYR A 130 16.65 -8.45 -26.37
N LEU A 131 17.14 -9.41 -25.59
CA LEU A 131 18.36 -9.24 -24.79
C LEU A 131 19.59 -8.97 -25.67
N ASN A 132 19.75 -9.69 -26.79
CA ASN A 132 20.86 -9.48 -27.71
C ASN A 132 20.83 -8.08 -28.33
N LEU A 133 19.64 -7.58 -28.71
CA LEU A 133 19.50 -6.25 -29.26
C LEU A 133 19.75 -5.17 -28.20
N LEU A 134 19.31 -5.36 -26.95
CA LEU A 134 19.63 -4.43 -25.86
C LEU A 134 21.13 -4.32 -25.61
N LYS A 135 21.85 -5.45 -25.60
CA LYS A 135 23.31 -5.47 -25.48
C LYS A 135 23.97 -4.67 -26.61
N LYS A 136 23.54 -4.91 -27.85
CA LYS A 136 24.03 -4.17 -29.03
C LYS A 136 23.77 -2.67 -28.90
N ILE A 137 22.55 -2.28 -28.52
CA ILE A 137 22.19 -0.87 -28.33
C ILE A 137 23.10 -0.22 -27.28
N PHE A 138 23.22 -0.85 -26.10
CA PHE A 138 24.00 -0.28 -25.01
C PHE A 138 25.47 -0.10 -25.38
N TRP A 139 26.11 -1.13 -25.94
CA TRP A 139 27.56 -1.11 -26.17
C TRP A 139 27.98 -0.37 -27.44
N ASN A 140 27.12 -0.33 -28.47
CA ASN A 140 27.56 0.11 -29.81
C ASN A 140 26.79 1.32 -30.34
N GLU A 141 25.63 1.67 -29.78
CA GLU A 141 24.75 2.69 -30.37
C GLU A 141 24.47 3.88 -29.46
N ILE A 142 24.52 3.70 -28.13
CA ILE A 142 24.46 4.82 -27.21
C ILE A 142 25.77 5.61 -27.33
N GLY A 143 25.66 6.89 -27.70
CA GLY A 143 26.79 7.81 -27.74
C GLY A 143 27.15 8.26 -26.33
N PHE A 144 27.94 7.47 -25.61
CA PHE A 144 28.44 7.83 -24.28
C PHE A 144 29.49 8.93 -24.35
N SER A 145 29.58 9.73 -23.28
CA SER A 145 30.63 10.74 -23.10
C SER A 145 32.01 10.09 -22.94
N ASN A 146 33.08 10.84 -23.22
CA ASN A 146 34.46 10.36 -23.02
C ASN A 146 34.71 9.94 -21.55
N LYS A 147 34.08 10.63 -20.60
CA LYS A 147 34.14 10.29 -19.18
C LYS A 147 33.63 8.86 -18.94
N VAL A 148 32.44 8.54 -19.46
CA VAL A 148 31.83 7.22 -19.31
C VAL A 148 32.64 6.14 -20.05
N ILE A 149 33.12 6.44 -21.27
CA ILE A 149 33.96 5.50 -22.03
C ILE A 149 35.24 5.16 -21.27
N ASN A 150 35.93 6.16 -20.72
CA ASN A 150 37.13 5.95 -19.91
C ASN A 150 36.84 5.13 -18.65
N LEU A 151 35.70 5.36 -18.02
CA LEU A 151 35.25 4.61 -16.84
C LEU A 151 34.98 3.13 -17.17
N ILE A 152 34.32 2.85 -18.29
CA ILE A 152 34.11 1.48 -18.79
C ILE A 152 35.46 0.80 -18.99
N ALA A 153 36.39 1.45 -19.70
CA ALA A 153 37.71 0.88 -19.99
C ALA A 153 38.52 0.61 -18.72
N LEU A 154 38.39 1.46 -17.69
CA LEU A 154 39.03 1.25 -16.39
C LEU A 154 38.49 0.01 -15.68
N VAL A 155 37.16 -0.14 -15.64
CA VAL A 155 36.51 -1.30 -14.99
C VAL A 155 36.87 -2.58 -15.73
N GLU A 156 36.84 -2.58 -17.05
CA GLU A 156 37.21 -3.74 -17.87
C GLU A 156 38.64 -4.20 -17.64
N LYS A 157 39.60 -3.27 -17.54
CA LYS A 157 41.01 -3.59 -17.23
C LYS A 157 41.20 -4.17 -15.83
N SER A 158 40.30 -3.88 -14.91
CA SER A 158 40.36 -4.33 -13.52
C SER A 158 39.81 -5.75 -13.32
N ILE A 159 39.13 -6.32 -14.32
CA ILE A 159 38.54 -7.67 -14.24
C ILE A 159 39.55 -8.69 -14.75
N ASN A 160 40.16 -9.44 -13.84
CA ASN A 160 41.13 -10.51 -14.15
C ASN A 160 40.73 -11.90 -13.60
N PHE A 161 39.49 -12.06 -13.15
CA PHE A 161 38.99 -13.31 -12.56
C PHE A 161 37.50 -13.52 -12.85
N ASN A 162 37.08 -14.78 -12.83
CA ASN A 162 35.67 -15.16 -12.93
C ASN A 162 34.99 -15.07 -11.56
N PHE A 163 33.78 -14.51 -11.51
CA PHE A 163 33.01 -14.34 -10.28
C PHE A 163 31.49 -14.33 -10.51
N TYR A 164 30.75 -14.57 -9.43
CA TYR A 164 29.31 -14.38 -9.35
C TYR A 164 29.00 -13.10 -8.57
N ALA A 165 27.98 -12.37 -9.01
CA ALA A 165 27.56 -11.15 -8.34
C ALA A 165 26.43 -11.45 -7.34
N ILE A 166 26.53 -10.86 -6.15
CA ILE A 166 25.42 -10.79 -5.20
C ILE A 166 25.05 -9.32 -5.03
N HIS A 167 23.81 -8.97 -5.35
CA HIS A 167 23.30 -7.62 -5.18
C HIS A 167 22.32 -7.54 -4.01
N ILE A 168 22.72 -6.82 -2.96
CA ILE A 168 21.97 -6.59 -1.73
C ILE A 168 21.37 -5.20 -1.78
N ARG A 169 20.05 -5.16 -1.86
CA ARG A 169 19.25 -3.93 -1.84
C ARG A 169 18.35 -3.95 -0.62
N ILE A 170 18.53 -3.05 0.34
CA ILE A 170 17.67 -2.99 1.52
C ILE A 170 17.53 -1.59 2.10
N GLY A 171 18.57 -0.75 1.97
CA GLY A 171 18.73 0.52 2.69
C GLY A 171 17.49 1.40 2.69
N ASP A 172 17.22 2.11 1.59
CA ASP A 172 16.11 3.08 1.54
C ASP A 172 14.71 2.43 1.73
N ILE A 173 14.49 1.19 1.30
CA ILE A 173 13.18 0.50 1.36
C ILE A 173 12.79 0.27 2.82
N LEU A 174 13.77 -0.07 3.65
CA LEU A 174 13.59 -0.38 5.06
C LEU A 174 13.77 0.85 5.95
N LEU A 175 14.78 1.67 5.68
CA LEU A 175 15.25 2.72 6.57
C LEU A 175 14.60 4.09 6.30
N ASN A 176 13.96 4.31 5.15
CA ASN A 176 13.26 5.57 4.88
C ASN A 176 11.80 5.53 5.35
N ASN A 177 11.25 6.73 5.60
CA ASN A 177 9.83 6.96 5.82
C ASN A 177 9.19 6.09 6.91
N ASP A 178 9.92 5.76 7.98
CA ASP A 178 9.45 4.87 9.07
C ASP A 178 8.91 3.52 8.55
N GLY A 179 9.57 2.94 7.54
CA GLY A 179 9.19 1.66 6.96
C GLY A 179 7.85 1.65 6.22
N LYS A 180 7.30 2.82 5.84
CA LYS A 180 6.06 2.94 5.05
C LYS A 180 6.14 2.14 3.75
N ASP A 181 7.31 2.12 3.11
CA ASP A 181 7.52 1.48 1.81
C ASP A 181 7.86 -0.01 1.90
N ILE A 182 8.11 -0.56 3.10
CA ILE A 182 8.51 -1.97 3.29
C ILE A 182 7.48 -2.93 2.69
N PHE A 183 6.18 -2.73 2.94
CA PHE A 183 5.19 -3.64 2.38
C PHE A 183 5.20 -3.57 0.86
N PHE A 184 5.27 -2.37 0.29
CA PHE A 184 5.32 -2.18 -1.15
C PHE A 184 6.58 -2.80 -1.77
N GLY A 185 7.74 -2.52 -1.18
CA GLY A 185 9.08 -2.94 -1.59
C GLY A 185 9.54 -4.30 -1.08
N ARG A 186 8.69 -5.09 -0.41
CA ARG A 186 9.07 -6.37 0.24
C ARG A 186 9.77 -7.40 -0.65
N LYS A 187 9.50 -7.38 -1.96
CA LYS A 187 10.18 -8.23 -2.96
C LYS A 187 11.35 -7.54 -3.69
N LYS A 188 11.50 -6.22 -3.50
CA LYS A 188 12.64 -5.42 -3.97
C LYS A 188 13.76 -5.41 -2.93
N ALA A 189 13.42 -5.40 -1.64
CA ALA A 189 14.37 -5.58 -0.54
C ALA A 189 14.94 -7.00 -0.53
N SER A 190 16.17 -7.16 -0.05
CA SER A 190 16.92 -8.41 -0.05
C SER A 190 16.89 -9.04 1.34
N GLU A 191 16.31 -10.23 1.47
CA GLU A 191 16.27 -10.95 2.73
C GLU A 191 17.65 -11.56 3.06
N LEU A 192 18.29 -11.03 4.10
CA LEU A 192 19.69 -11.34 4.43
C LEU A 192 19.91 -12.81 4.79
N CYS A 193 18.94 -13.47 5.44
CA CYS A 193 19.07 -14.88 5.76
C CYS A 193 19.13 -15.76 4.50
N LEU A 194 18.38 -15.39 3.45
CA LEU A 194 18.43 -16.07 2.16
C LEU A 194 19.73 -15.77 1.42
N ILE A 195 20.20 -14.51 1.45
CA ILE A 195 21.50 -14.13 0.87
C ILE A 195 22.64 -14.95 1.47
N LEU A 196 22.70 -15.06 2.81
CA LEU A 196 23.70 -15.86 3.49
C LEU A 196 23.61 -17.35 3.11
N GLU A 197 22.39 -17.88 2.90
CA GLU A 197 22.25 -19.25 2.42
C GLU A 197 22.78 -19.42 0.99
N VAL A 198 22.50 -18.48 0.08
CA VAL A 198 23.04 -18.49 -1.28
C VAL A 198 24.57 -18.46 -1.27
N ILE A 199 25.17 -17.58 -0.45
CA ILE A 199 26.63 -17.49 -0.30
C ILE A 199 27.23 -18.81 0.19
N ASN A 200 26.60 -19.43 1.18
CA ASN A 200 27.18 -20.56 1.90
C ASN A 200 26.88 -21.93 1.27
N LYS A 201 25.82 -22.06 0.48
CA LYS A 201 25.46 -23.32 -0.17
C LYS A 201 25.53 -23.25 -1.68
N THR A 202 24.86 -22.28 -2.29
CA THR A 202 24.75 -22.20 -3.76
C THR A 202 26.06 -21.75 -4.40
N LEU A 203 26.79 -20.83 -3.76
CA LEU A 203 28.04 -20.26 -4.23
C LEU A 203 29.25 -20.62 -3.37
N LYS A 204 29.19 -21.78 -2.69
CA LYS A 204 30.19 -22.21 -1.70
C LYS A 204 31.65 -22.24 -2.21
N ASP A 205 31.84 -22.56 -3.49
CA ASP A 205 33.16 -22.75 -4.12
C ASP A 205 33.38 -21.77 -5.28
N LYS A 206 32.65 -20.65 -5.29
CA LYS A 206 32.72 -19.64 -6.34
C LYS A 206 33.27 -18.34 -5.77
N ASN A 207 34.05 -17.60 -6.57
CA ASN A 207 34.40 -16.22 -6.24
C ASN A 207 33.16 -15.34 -6.31
N ILE A 208 33.03 -14.43 -5.37
CA ILE A 208 31.86 -13.57 -5.22
C ILE A 208 32.29 -12.11 -5.13
N VAL A 209 31.56 -11.25 -5.83
CA VAL A 209 31.59 -9.80 -5.59
C VAL A 209 30.23 -9.36 -5.03
N ILE A 210 30.25 -8.71 -3.86
CA ILE A 210 29.03 -8.25 -3.17
C ILE A 210 28.80 -6.77 -3.46
N PHE A 211 27.68 -6.48 -4.09
CA PHE A 211 27.21 -5.14 -4.42
C PHE A 211 26.07 -4.77 -3.47
N GLY A 212 25.97 -3.50 -3.07
CA GLY A 212 24.83 -3.03 -2.28
C GLY A 212 24.87 -1.56 -1.93
N ASP A 213 23.77 -1.10 -1.34
CA ASP A 213 23.51 0.30 -0.98
C ASP A 213 23.97 0.68 0.44
N ASP A 214 24.15 -0.29 1.33
CA ASP A 214 24.73 -0.10 2.67
C ASP A 214 26.14 -0.73 2.74
N LEU A 215 27.17 0.13 2.76
CA LEU A 215 28.57 -0.28 2.81
C LEU A 215 28.95 -1.02 4.11
N GLU A 216 28.35 -0.65 5.25
CA GLU A 216 28.60 -1.32 6.53
C GLU A 216 28.03 -2.74 6.50
N LEU A 217 26.82 -2.89 5.95
CA LEU A 217 26.15 -4.17 5.81
C LEU A 217 26.95 -5.13 4.91
N ILE A 218 27.35 -4.71 3.72
CA ILE A 218 28.07 -5.58 2.78
C ILE A 218 29.45 -5.98 3.34
N ARG A 219 30.13 -5.07 4.07
CA ARG A 219 31.38 -5.38 4.78
C ARG A 219 31.17 -6.45 5.84
N LEU A 220 30.11 -6.35 6.64
CA LEU A 220 29.85 -7.37 7.66
C LEU A 220 29.49 -8.72 7.04
N ILE A 221 28.68 -8.73 5.97
CA ILE A 221 28.33 -9.96 5.26
C ILE A 221 29.59 -10.62 4.69
N LYS A 222 30.51 -9.84 4.11
CA LYS A 222 31.82 -10.32 3.69
C LYS A 222 32.57 -10.98 4.86
N THR A 223 32.72 -10.30 6.00
CA THR A 223 33.42 -10.84 7.18
C THR A 223 32.80 -12.16 7.66
N LYS A 224 31.46 -12.26 7.70
CA LYS A 224 30.75 -13.48 8.07
C LYS A 224 30.89 -14.61 7.04
N SER A 225 31.29 -14.30 5.80
CA SER A 225 31.38 -15.24 4.67
C SER A 225 32.81 -15.72 4.39
N ASN A 226 33.82 -14.99 4.84
CA ASN A 226 35.24 -15.27 4.60
C ASN A 226 35.81 -16.46 5.40
N ASN A 227 35.08 -16.97 6.39
CA ASN A 227 35.50 -18.15 7.17
C ASN A 227 35.22 -19.48 6.47
N LEU A 228 34.88 -19.47 5.17
CA LEU A 228 34.43 -20.64 4.42
C LEU A 228 35.18 -20.71 3.06
N ASN A 229 36.15 -21.63 2.98
CA ASN A 229 36.84 -22.13 1.77
C ASN A 229 37.85 -21.18 1.07
N ASN A 230 38.67 -21.76 0.18
CA ASN A 230 39.61 -21.08 -0.75
C ASN A 230 38.86 -20.31 -1.86
N ARG A 231 38.12 -19.26 -1.51
CA ARG A 231 37.42 -18.37 -2.45
C ARG A 231 37.62 -16.90 -2.05
N PHE A 232 37.46 -16.00 -3.02
CA PHE A 232 37.41 -14.57 -2.72
C PHE A 232 35.97 -14.09 -2.56
N VAL A 233 35.69 -13.39 -1.46
CA VAL A 233 34.51 -12.53 -1.32
C VAL A 233 35.00 -11.09 -1.32
N LEU A 234 34.73 -10.36 -2.39
CA LEU A 234 35.23 -9.01 -2.62
C LEU A 234 34.11 -7.99 -2.65
N LEU A 235 34.47 -6.75 -2.38
CA LEU A 235 33.69 -5.56 -2.66
C LEU A 235 34.16 -4.93 -3.98
N PRO A 236 33.31 -4.15 -4.67
CA PRO A 236 33.71 -3.48 -5.91
C PRO A 236 34.96 -2.61 -5.76
N SER A 237 35.11 -1.93 -4.61
CA SER A 237 36.29 -1.12 -4.27
C SER A 237 37.59 -1.90 -4.12
N GLU A 238 37.51 -3.23 -3.96
CA GLU A 238 38.67 -4.12 -3.89
C GLU A 238 39.00 -4.72 -5.27
N CYS A 239 38.08 -4.59 -6.22
CA CYS A 239 38.29 -4.98 -7.61
C CYS A 239 38.87 -3.81 -8.41
N ILE A 240 38.39 -2.59 -8.16
CA ILE A 240 38.77 -1.38 -8.89
C ILE A 240 39.78 -0.58 -8.06
N ASN A 241 41.04 -0.51 -8.50
CA ASN A 241 42.17 0.10 -7.78
C ASN A 241 42.16 1.64 -7.72
N ILE A 242 41.00 2.29 -7.91
CA ILE A 242 40.87 3.75 -7.92
C ILE A 242 39.71 4.16 -7.02
N HIS A 243 39.90 5.24 -6.28
CA HIS A 243 38.82 5.83 -5.49
C HIS A 243 37.81 6.49 -6.43
N ILE A 244 36.62 5.89 -6.54
CA ILE A 244 35.51 6.39 -7.35
C ILE A 244 34.34 6.71 -6.40
N SER A 245 33.67 7.84 -6.62
CA SER A 245 32.54 8.29 -5.80
C SER A 245 31.31 8.63 -6.65
N GLY A 246 30.18 8.79 -5.96
CA GLY A 246 28.90 9.18 -6.53
C GLY A 246 28.44 8.39 -7.75
N PHE A 247 28.02 9.09 -8.80
CA PHE A 247 27.54 8.46 -10.05
C PHE A 247 28.56 7.49 -10.63
N ASP A 248 29.84 7.86 -10.67
CA ASP A 248 30.88 7.06 -11.29
C ASP A 248 31.04 5.72 -10.57
N LYS A 249 30.87 5.69 -9.24
CA LYS A 249 30.87 4.44 -8.45
C LYS A 249 29.67 3.58 -8.83
N ASN A 250 28.47 4.16 -8.81
CA ASN A 250 27.24 3.43 -9.13
C ASN A 250 27.27 2.85 -10.55
N PHE A 251 27.78 3.61 -11.51
CA PHE A 251 27.95 3.15 -12.88
C PHE A 251 29.00 2.04 -12.98
N SER A 252 30.16 2.21 -12.33
CA SER A 252 31.21 1.19 -12.31
C SER A 252 30.73 -0.12 -11.69
N ASP A 253 29.95 -0.05 -10.61
CA ASP A 253 29.33 -1.19 -9.95
C ASP A 253 28.39 -1.95 -10.92
N VAL A 254 27.60 -1.26 -11.75
CA VAL A 254 26.78 -1.89 -12.82
C VAL A 254 27.65 -2.58 -13.88
N ILE A 255 28.69 -1.89 -14.38
CA ILE A 255 29.57 -2.44 -15.41
C ILE A 255 30.32 -3.67 -14.89
N LEU A 256 30.87 -3.61 -13.68
CA LEU A 256 31.53 -4.74 -13.03
C LEU A 256 30.55 -5.90 -12.88
N MET A 257 29.35 -5.66 -12.33
CA MET A 257 28.31 -6.67 -12.17
C MET A 257 27.90 -7.33 -13.50
N SER A 258 27.86 -6.57 -14.60
CA SER A 258 27.50 -7.06 -15.94
C SER A 258 28.53 -8.04 -16.55
N ASN A 259 29.74 -8.08 -16.00
CA ASN A 259 30.81 -9.00 -16.37
C ASN A 259 30.85 -10.29 -15.53
N SER A 260 29.97 -10.42 -14.52
CA SER A 260 29.86 -11.65 -13.72
C SER A 260 29.33 -12.83 -14.54
N ASN A 261 29.57 -14.07 -14.07
CA ASN A 261 29.01 -15.28 -14.66
C ASN A 261 27.50 -15.45 -14.37
N GLY A 262 27.01 -14.85 -13.30
CA GLY A 262 25.62 -14.90 -12.87
C GLY A 262 25.34 -13.92 -11.74
N ILE A 263 24.12 -13.38 -11.71
CA ILE A 263 23.69 -12.37 -10.74
C ILE A 263 22.63 -12.96 -9.80
N TYR A 264 22.86 -12.87 -8.49
CA TYR A 264 21.91 -13.22 -7.44
C TYR A 264 21.42 -11.94 -6.76
N ALA A 265 20.12 -11.68 -6.79
CA ALA A 265 19.54 -10.44 -6.28
C ALA A 265 18.11 -10.66 -5.76
N SER A 266 17.44 -9.62 -5.25
CA SER A 266 15.99 -9.67 -5.04
C SER A 266 15.20 -9.86 -6.35
N GLY A 267 15.83 -9.56 -7.51
CA GLY A 267 15.30 -9.77 -8.85
C GLY A 267 14.46 -8.62 -9.39
N SER A 268 14.23 -7.54 -8.63
CA SER A 268 13.35 -6.44 -9.04
C SER A 268 13.95 -5.03 -8.90
N SER A 269 15.26 -4.95 -8.63
CA SER A 269 16.01 -3.69 -8.70
C SER A 269 16.45 -3.40 -10.13
N GLY A 270 16.13 -2.21 -10.64
CA GLY A 270 16.62 -1.71 -11.93
C GLY A 270 18.14 -1.73 -12.05
N PHE A 271 18.87 -1.64 -10.93
CA PHE A 271 20.34 -1.73 -10.91
C PHE A 271 20.84 -3.11 -11.37
N SER A 272 20.39 -4.18 -10.71
CA SER A 272 20.74 -5.56 -11.08
C SER A 272 20.15 -5.98 -12.42
N GLN A 273 18.96 -5.48 -12.76
CA GLN A 273 18.31 -5.77 -14.04
C GLN A 273 19.04 -5.10 -15.21
N LEU A 274 19.53 -3.87 -15.04
CA LEU A 274 20.37 -3.22 -16.03
C LEU A 274 21.65 -4.03 -16.27
N ALA A 275 22.38 -4.38 -15.21
CA ALA A 275 23.61 -5.18 -15.31
C ALA A 275 23.38 -6.51 -16.06
N TYR A 276 22.26 -7.19 -15.81
CA TYR A 276 21.89 -8.40 -16.53
C TYR A 276 21.62 -8.15 -18.02
N ARG A 277 20.82 -7.13 -18.35
CA ARG A 277 20.40 -6.87 -19.74
C ARG A 277 21.53 -6.34 -20.63
N ILE A 278 22.52 -5.67 -20.06
CA ILE A 278 23.72 -5.20 -20.79
C ILE A 278 24.88 -6.19 -20.72
N SER A 279 24.69 -7.34 -20.08
CA SER A 279 25.78 -8.26 -19.76
C SER A 279 26.55 -8.75 -20.98
N ARG A 280 27.87 -8.85 -20.82
CA ARG A 280 28.73 -9.53 -21.81
C ARG A 280 28.88 -11.02 -21.52
N ASN A 281 28.99 -11.38 -20.23
CA ASN A 281 29.30 -12.75 -19.79
C ASN A 281 28.22 -13.38 -18.90
N CYS A 282 27.24 -12.60 -18.42
CA CYS A 282 26.20 -13.08 -17.52
C CYS A 282 25.07 -13.77 -18.30
N ASN A 283 24.84 -15.04 -18.00
CA ASN A 283 23.81 -15.83 -18.67
C ASN A 283 22.50 -15.88 -17.88
N SER A 284 22.50 -15.44 -16.61
CA SER A 284 21.32 -15.54 -15.74
C SER A 284 21.30 -14.50 -14.63
N ILE A 285 20.13 -13.92 -14.38
CA ILE A 285 19.79 -13.26 -13.12
C ILE A 285 18.80 -14.12 -12.36
N VAL A 286 19.07 -14.40 -11.09
CA VAL A 286 18.27 -15.27 -10.25
C VAL A 286 17.78 -14.49 -9.03
N SER A 287 16.47 -14.51 -8.79
CA SER A 287 15.91 -13.96 -7.56
C SER A 287 16.18 -14.91 -6.39
N ILE A 288 16.69 -14.37 -5.29
CA ILE A 288 16.85 -15.11 -4.03
C ILE A 288 15.52 -15.68 -3.49
N TYR A 289 14.40 -15.08 -3.90
CA TYR A 289 13.06 -15.51 -3.51
C TYR A 289 12.51 -16.65 -4.37
N ASP A 290 13.13 -16.93 -5.51
CA ASP A 290 12.71 -17.99 -6.44
C ASP A 290 13.61 -19.23 -6.34
N LEU A 291 14.75 -19.14 -5.63
CA LEU A 291 15.70 -20.25 -5.41
C LEU A 291 15.21 -21.33 -4.45
N PHE A 292 14.34 -20.96 -3.52
CA PHE A 292 13.90 -21.82 -2.43
C PHE A 292 12.38 -21.87 -2.41
N THR A 293 11.81 -23.02 -2.12
CA THR A 293 10.38 -23.16 -1.87
C THR A 293 9.95 -22.32 -0.65
N ILE A 294 8.65 -22.02 -0.53
CA ILE A 294 8.12 -21.25 0.61
C ILE A 294 8.49 -21.88 1.96
N ASN A 295 8.47 -23.22 2.05
CA ASN A 295 8.85 -23.97 3.25
C ASN A 295 10.35 -23.87 3.57
N GLU A 296 11.20 -23.97 2.55
CA GLU A 296 12.64 -23.79 2.70
C GLU A 296 12.97 -22.36 3.11
N GLN A 297 12.38 -21.35 2.47
CA GLN A 297 12.55 -19.95 2.84
C GLN A 297 12.21 -19.73 4.32
N TYR A 298 11.08 -20.24 4.78
CA TYR A 298 10.67 -20.12 6.18
C TYR A 298 11.69 -20.79 7.13
N SER A 299 12.13 -21.99 6.81
CA SER A 299 13.08 -22.77 7.62
C SER A 299 14.47 -22.12 7.67
N ILE A 300 14.96 -21.62 6.52
CA ILE A 300 16.22 -20.89 6.39
C ILE A 300 16.19 -19.63 7.25
N ILE A 301 15.12 -18.81 7.16
CA ILE A 301 15.05 -17.57 7.92
C ILE A 301 14.93 -17.86 9.41
N CYS A 302 14.10 -18.83 9.82
CA CYS A 302 13.98 -19.23 11.23
C CYS A 302 15.32 -19.68 11.84
N SER A 303 16.11 -20.46 11.11
CA SER A 303 17.41 -20.96 11.59
C SER A 303 18.49 -19.88 11.63
N ARG A 304 18.40 -18.85 10.78
CA ARG A 304 19.46 -17.84 10.60
C ARG A 304 19.18 -16.46 11.17
N VAL A 305 17.94 -16.09 11.47
CA VAL A 305 17.62 -14.71 11.92
C VAL A 305 18.43 -14.29 13.16
N LYS A 306 18.81 -15.23 14.03
CA LYS A 306 19.68 -14.96 15.18
C LYS A 306 21.13 -14.65 14.78
N SER A 307 21.65 -15.21 13.69
CA SER A 307 23.00 -14.92 13.20
C SER A 307 23.13 -13.49 12.65
N LEU A 308 22.02 -12.77 12.46
CA LEU A 308 22.00 -11.35 12.13
C LEU A 308 22.24 -10.44 13.35
N GLN A 309 22.42 -10.99 14.56
CA GLN A 309 22.87 -10.18 15.71
C GLN A 309 24.17 -9.44 15.39
N GLY A 310 24.29 -8.23 15.95
CA GLY A 310 25.38 -7.28 15.68
C GLY A 310 25.13 -6.37 14.46
N LEU A 311 24.08 -6.62 13.67
CA LEU A 311 23.61 -5.69 12.65
C LEU A 311 22.60 -4.67 13.21
N LYS A 312 22.30 -3.64 12.42
CA LYS A 312 21.17 -2.73 12.64
C LYS A 312 19.89 -3.54 12.90
N LYS A 313 19.15 -3.20 13.95
CA LYS A 313 17.98 -3.96 14.44
C LYS A 313 16.89 -4.08 13.37
N GLU A 314 16.79 -3.07 12.51
CA GLU A 314 15.89 -2.98 11.37
C GLU A 314 16.05 -4.17 10.41
N TYR A 315 17.28 -4.67 10.21
CA TYR A 315 17.51 -5.84 9.35
C TYR A 315 16.92 -7.12 9.95
N GLN A 316 17.03 -7.31 11.26
CA GLN A 316 16.38 -8.43 11.95
C GLN A 316 14.86 -8.28 11.91
N SER A 317 14.38 -7.04 12.05
CA SER A 317 12.96 -6.72 11.92
C SER A 317 12.41 -7.14 10.56
N PHE A 318 13.13 -6.84 9.47
CA PHE A 318 12.73 -7.23 8.11
C PHE A 318 12.62 -8.76 7.95
N SER A 319 13.57 -9.53 8.49
CA SER A 319 13.49 -11.00 8.47
C SER A 319 12.26 -11.54 9.21
N TYR A 320 11.93 -10.99 10.38
CA TYR A 320 10.71 -11.37 11.10
C TYR A 320 9.43 -10.95 10.38
N PHE A 321 9.44 -9.79 9.73
CA PHE A 321 8.34 -9.38 8.85
C PHE A 321 8.18 -10.37 7.68
N TYR A 322 9.27 -10.81 7.08
CA TYR A 322 9.22 -11.80 6.00
C TYR A 322 8.72 -13.17 6.51
N LEU A 323 9.11 -13.59 7.72
CA LEU A 323 8.54 -14.77 8.38
C LEU A 323 7.02 -14.65 8.60
N TYR A 324 6.52 -13.47 8.98
CA TYR A 324 5.08 -13.22 9.04
C TYR A 324 4.42 -13.45 7.68
N LEU A 325 4.96 -12.88 6.59
CA LEU A 325 4.42 -13.06 5.24
C LEU A 325 4.42 -14.53 4.80
N LEU A 326 5.49 -15.27 5.07
CA LEU A 326 5.61 -16.69 4.76
C LEU A 326 4.62 -17.53 5.59
N SER A 327 4.52 -17.26 6.90
CA SER A 327 3.59 -17.97 7.78
C SER A 327 2.14 -17.78 7.38
N ASN A 328 1.78 -16.60 6.84
CA ASN A 328 0.46 -16.36 6.27
C ASN A 328 0.24 -17.16 4.97
N LYS A 329 1.22 -17.20 4.06
CA LYS A 329 1.13 -18.02 2.83
C LYS A 329 1.01 -19.52 3.14
N LEU A 330 1.67 -19.97 4.20
CA LEU A 330 1.63 -21.36 4.68
C LEU A 330 0.39 -21.65 5.54
N SER A 331 -0.53 -20.70 5.71
CA SER A 331 -1.74 -20.84 6.53
C SER A 331 -1.45 -21.32 7.96
N MET A 332 -0.33 -20.87 8.54
CA MET A 332 0.05 -21.24 9.91
C MET A 332 -0.87 -20.59 10.95
N SER A 333 -0.82 -21.07 12.19
CA SER A 333 -1.67 -20.59 13.28
C SER A 333 -1.54 -19.08 13.56
N TYR A 334 -2.62 -18.47 14.08
CA TYR A 334 -2.61 -17.09 14.59
C TYR A 334 -1.42 -16.82 15.51
N PHE A 335 -1.12 -17.75 16.42
CA PHE A 335 -0.03 -17.59 17.38
C PHE A 335 1.33 -17.47 16.69
N THR A 336 1.58 -18.27 15.66
CA THR A 336 2.81 -18.22 14.88
C THR A 336 2.92 -16.91 14.10
N GLN A 337 1.86 -16.53 13.37
CA GLN A 337 1.84 -15.29 12.61
C GLN A 337 2.03 -14.06 13.52
N ARG A 338 1.32 -14.03 14.66
CA ARG A 338 1.43 -12.98 15.68
C ARG A 338 2.83 -12.90 16.28
N LYS A 339 3.44 -14.03 16.61
CA LYS A 339 4.80 -14.07 17.17
C LYS A 339 5.80 -13.41 16.24
N HIS A 340 5.77 -13.74 14.95
CA HIS A 340 6.68 -13.15 13.95
C HIS A 340 6.47 -11.65 13.81
N LEU A 341 5.21 -11.21 13.74
CA LEU A 341 4.92 -9.78 13.60
C LEU A 341 5.28 -8.97 14.85
N ILE A 342 5.05 -9.51 16.06
CA ILE A 342 5.50 -8.88 17.31
C ILE A 342 7.02 -8.79 17.37
N ASN A 343 7.75 -9.82 16.94
CA ASN A 343 9.20 -9.76 16.85
C ASN A 343 9.66 -8.68 15.86
N ALA A 344 9.01 -8.57 14.69
CA ALA A 344 9.32 -7.50 13.75
C ALA A 344 9.13 -6.12 14.39
N MET A 345 8.02 -5.91 15.11
CA MET A 345 7.73 -4.68 15.85
C MET A 345 8.70 -4.44 17.01
N SER A 346 9.20 -5.47 17.71
CA SER A 346 10.14 -5.25 18.83
C SER A 346 11.50 -4.75 18.34
N PHE A 347 11.94 -5.19 17.16
CA PHE A 347 13.19 -4.73 16.56
C PHE A 347 13.05 -3.37 15.85
N TYR A 348 11.86 -3.03 15.36
CA TYR A 348 11.59 -1.73 14.74
C TYR A 348 10.20 -1.17 15.14
N PRO A 349 10.08 -0.61 16.37
CA PRO A 349 8.79 -0.23 16.96
C PRO A 349 8.03 0.87 16.20
N ASN A 350 8.75 1.76 15.52
CA ASN A 350 8.17 2.91 14.84
C ASN A 350 7.69 2.60 13.41
N CYS A 351 7.89 1.35 12.93
CA CYS A 351 7.49 0.97 11.58
C CYS A 351 5.96 0.99 11.41
N LYS A 352 5.46 1.89 10.54
CA LYS A 352 4.02 2.08 10.35
C LYS A 352 3.35 0.87 9.71
N THR A 353 4.04 0.26 8.77
CA THR A 353 3.61 -0.95 8.06
C THR A 353 3.26 -2.09 9.02
N TYR A 354 4.05 -2.32 10.07
CA TYR A 354 3.81 -3.45 10.96
C TYR A 354 2.56 -3.25 11.82
N SER A 355 2.30 -2.02 12.26
CA SER A 355 1.05 -1.68 12.95
C SER A 355 -0.18 -1.99 12.08
N ILE A 356 -0.13 -1.61 10.82
CA ILE A 356 -1.20 -1.84 9.84
C ILE A 356 -1.42 -3.33 9.62
N LEU A 357 -0.35 -4.09 9.46
CA LEU A 357 -0.42 -5.55 9.30
C LEU A 357 -0.89 -6.25 10.56
N TYR A 358 -0.61 -5.70 11.76
CA TYR A 358 -1.09 -6.25 13.02
C TYR A 358 -2.60 -6.06 13.16
N ILE A 359 -3.12 -4.88 12.78
CA ILE A 359 -4.56 -4.65 12.65
C ILE A 359 -5.18 -5.66 11.68
N ASN A 360 -4.56 -5.86 10.50
CA ASN A 360 -5.05 -6.86 9.55
C ASN A 360 -5.11 -8.28 10.14
N LEU A 361 -4.07 -8.71 10.86
CA LEU A 361 -4.04 -10.02 11.50
C LEU A 361 -5.15 -10.19 12.54
N LEU A 362 -5.42 -9.16 13.34
CA LEU A 362 -6.53 -9.19 14.32
C LEU A 362 -7.89 -9.28 13.63
N LEU A 363 -8.06 -8.59 12.49
CA LEU A 363 -9.29 -8.66 11.69
C LEU A 363 -9.47 -10.06 11.08
N ASP A 364 -8.42 -10.63 10.50
CA ASP A 364 -8.46 -11.98 9.89
C ASP A 364 -8.83 -13.08 10.90
N MET A 365 -8.45 -12.88 12.17
CA MET A 365 -8.70 -13.84 13.25
C MET A 365 -9.91 -13.46 14.11
N ASN A 366 -10.71 -12.47 13.67
CA ASN A 366 -11.90 -11.95 14.36
C ASN A 366 -11.64 -11.54 15.84
N LYS A 367 -10.46 -11.01 16.14
CA LYS A 367 -10.03 -10.58 17.49
C LYS A 367 -10.45 -9.14 17.77
N LEU A 368 -11.74 -8.83 17.60
CA LEU A 368 -12.27 -7.47 17.65
C LEU A 368 -12.10 -6.79 19.03
N LYS A 369 -12.11 -7.56 20.13
CA LYS A 369 -11.83 -7.01 21.48
C LYS A 369 -10.39 -6.49 21.59
N GLU A 370 -9.43 -7.27 21.11
CA GLU A 370 -8.01 -6.88 21.10
C GLU A 370 -7.79 -5.67 20.18
N LEU A 371 -8.42 -5.66 18.99
CA LEU A 371 -8.35 -4.52 18.07
C LEU A 371 -8.95 -3.24 18.68
N ASN A 372 -10.06 -3.36 19.39
CA ASN A 372 -10.69 -2.22 20.05
C ASN A 372 -9.81 -1.65 21.19
N LEU A 373 -9.12 -2.50 21.95
CA LEU A 373 -8.14 -2.05 22.95
C LEU A 373 -6.91 -1.42 22.27
N LEU A 374 -6.46 -1.99 21.16
CA LEU A 374 -5.36 -1.48 20.39
C LEU A 374 -5.61 -0.04 19.92
N PHE A 375 -6.81 0.27 19.42
CA PHE A 375 -7.20 1.66 19.07
C PHE A 375 -7.40 2.58 20.28
N LYS A 376 -7.69 2.05 21.46
CA LYS A 376 -7.73 2.84 22.70
C LYS A 376 -6.34 3.35 23.09
N GLU A 377 -5.33 2.48 23.00
CA GLU A 377 -4.03 2.69 23.64
C GLU A 377 -2.98 3.35 22.74
N ARG A 378 -3.03 3.13 21.42
CA ARG A 378 -1.82 3.32 20.58
C ARG A 378 -1.96 4.21 19.34
N TYR A 379 -3.15 4.58 18.90
CA TYR A 379 -3.30 5.23 17.59
C TYR A 379 -3.88 6.62 17.72
N SER A 380 -3.03 7.63 17.48
CA SER A 380 -3.53 8.93 17.04
C SER A 380 -4.12 8.77 15.64
N TYR A 381 -5.29 9.37 15.42
CA TYR A 381 -6.01 9.32 14.15
C TYR A 381 -5.10 9.64 12.93
N LEU A 382 -4.24 10.65 13.08
CA LEU A 382 -3.30 11.15 12.07
C LEU A 382 -2.36 10.06 11.51
N PHE A 383 -1.93 9.10 12.33
CA PHE A 383 -0.94 8.09 11.92
C PHE A 383 -1.50 7.07 10.92
N LEU A 384 -2.75 6.64 11.12
CA LEU A 384 -3.39 5.63 10.28
C LEU A 384 -4.01 6.25 9.02
N GLU A 385 -4.41 7.52 9.06
CA GLU A 385 -4.89 8.25 7.88
C GLU A 385 -3.83 8.25 6.76
N ASP A 386 -2.63 8.76 7.04
CA ASP A 386 -1.53 8.82 6.07
C ASP A 386 -1.17 7.47 5.45
N SER A 387 -1.30 6.41 6.25
CA SER A 387 -0.80 5.10 5.88
C SER A 387 -1.85 4.25 5.16
N LEU A 388 -3.11 4.27 5.60
CA LEU A 388 -4.20 3.52 4.95
C LEU A 388 -4.57 4.13 3.59
N PHE A 389 -4.45 5.45 3.44
CA PHE A 389 -4.71 6.16 2.20
C PHE A 389 -3.48 6.29 1.29
N PHE A 390 -2.41 5.53 1.57
CA PHE A 390 -1.24 5.49 0.71
C PHE A 390 -1.60 4.91 -0.67
N ILE A 391 -1.48 5.76 -1.71
CA ILE A 391 -1.74 5.38 -3.10
C ILE A 391 -0.49 4.72 -3.67
N ASN A 392 -0.67 3.54 -4.23
CA ASN A 392 0.35 2.84 -4.99
C ASN A 392 0.54 3.53 -6.35
N ALA A 393 1.70 4.15 -6.56
CA ALA A 393 2.03 4.88 -7.78
C ALA A 393 1.96 4.05 -9.08
N TYR A 394 2.05 2.71 -8.99
CA TYR A 394 2.08 1.85 -10.18
C TYR A 394 0.71 1.44 -10.70
N ASN A 395 -0.34 1.54 -9.88
CA ASN A 395 -1.69 1.16 -10.28
C ASN A 395 -2.78 2.10 -9.77
N ASN A 396 -2.39 3.21 -9.13
CA ASN A 396 -3.26 4.21 -8.52
C ASN A 396 -4.29 3.64 -7.53
N LYS A 397 -3.96 2.53 -6.85
CA LYS A 397 -4.83 1.91 -5.83
C LYS A 397 -4.29 2.13 -4.43
N PHE A 398 -5.17 2.17 -3.44
CA PHE A 398 -4.77 2.18 -2.03
C PHE A 398 -4.08 0.86 -1.66
N LEU A 399 -2.83 0.97 -1.19
CA LEU A 399 -1.99 -0.17 -0.85
C LEU A 399 -2.62 -1.08 0.21
N TYR A 400 -3.32 -0.47 1.17
CA TYR A 400 -3.95 -1.16 2.32
C TYR A 400 -5.49 -1.15 2.27
N SER A 401 -6.08 -0.97 1.08
CA SER A 401 -7.54 -1.01 0.87
C SER A 401 -8.23 -2.24 1.48
N PHE A 402 -7.54 -3.40 1.52
CA PHE A 402 -8.08 -4.62 2.09
C PHE A 402 -8.43 -4.52 3.58
N ILE A 403 -7.73 -3.67 4.35
CA ILE A 403 -8.03 -3.45 5.78
C ILE A 403 -9.30 -2.64 5.92
N PHE A 404 -9.43 -1.60 5.09
CA PHE A 404 -10.64 -0.78 5.05
C PHE A 404 -11.87 -1.66 4.84
N VAL A 405 -11.86 -2.48 3.78
CA VAL A 405 -12.95 -3.43 3.48
C VAL A 405 -13.27 -4.34 4.66
N LYS A 406 -12.26 -4.84 5.38
CA LYS A 406 -12.47 -5.70 6.57
C LYS A 406 -13.08 -4.94 7.74
N LEU A 407 -12.63 -3.70 8.00
CA LEU A 407 -13.22 -2.86 9.04
C LEU A 407 -14.68 -2.53 8.74
N LEU A 408 -15.04 -2.32 7.47
CA LEU A 408 -16.42 -2.06 7.06
C LEU A 408 -17.36 -3.25 7.33
N LYS A 409 -16.81 -4.48 7.34
CA LYS A 409 -17.59 -5.71 7.55
C LYS A 409 -17.85 -6.03 9.02
N ILE A 410 -17.36 -5.22 9.95
CA ILE A 410 -17.57 -5.41 11.38
C ILE A 410 -19.04 -5.15 11.73
N LYS A 411 -19.73 -6.20 12.19
CA LYS A 411 -21.08 -6.09 12.76
C LYS A 411 -21.01 -5.59 14.20
N ASP A 412 -22.10 -4.99 14.68
CA ASP A 412 -22.25 -4.54 16.07
C ASP A 412 -21.13 -3.60 16.54
N LEU A 413 -20.70 -2.65 15.70
CA LEU A 413 -19.63 -1.67 15.96
C LEU A 413 -19.80 -0.93 17.31
N ILE A 414 -21.02 -0.82 17.81
CA ILE A 414 -21.35 -0.28 19.13
C ILE A 414 -20.69 -1.04 20.30
N LEU A 415 -20.30 -2.31 20.11
CA LEU A 415 -19.54 -3.11 21.07
C LEU A 415 -18.04 -2.76 21.08
N TYR A 416 -17.58 -2.04 20.05
CA TYR A 416 -16.18 -1.69 19.81
C TYR A 416 -16.04 -0.18 19.58
N PRO A 417 -16.29 0.63 20.63
CA PRO A 417 -16.40 2.08 20.50
C PRO A 417 -15.13 2.75 19.96
N TYR A 418 -13.94 2.22 20.23
CA TYR A 418 -12.68 2.79 19.71
C TYR A 418 -12.49 2.47 18.22
N ILE A 419 -12.97 1.32 17.74
CA ILE A 419 -13.05 1.04 16.30
C ILE A 419 -14.04 2.01 15.64
N GLY A 420 -15.19 2.25 16.26
CA GLY A 420 -16.18 3.19 15.74
C GLY A 420 -15.69 4.65 15.71
N LEU A 421 -14.99 5.10 16.76
CA LEU A 421 -14.34 6.41 16.80
C LEU A 421 -13.26 6.54 15.74
N PHE A 422 -12.45 5.50 15.55
CA PHE A 422 -11.43 5.47 14.52
C PHE A 422 -12.04 5.64 13.11
N LEU A 423 -13.07 4.85 12.79
CA LEU A 423 -13.79 4.98 11.53
C LEU A 423 -14.39 6.38 11.37
N ARG A 424 -14.93 6.98 12.44
CA ARG A 424 -15.46 8.36 12.40
C ARG A 424 -14.45 9.34 11.87
N GLU A 425 -13.29 9.40 12.52
CA GLU A 425 -12.31 10.40 12.20
C GLU A 425 -11.87 10.24 10.74
N MET A 426 -11.70 8.99 10.26
CA MET A 426 -11.38 8.71 8.85
C MET A 426 -12.41 9.29 7.88
N PHE A 427 -13.68 9.34 8.26
CA PHE A 427 -14.77 9.87 7.43
C PHE A 427 -15.08 11.35 7.70
N LYS A 428 -14.61 11.93 8.80
CA LYS A 428 -14.84 13.35 9.18
C LYS A 428 -13.98 14.31 8.36
N GLY A 429 -12.80 13.88 7.92
CA GLY A 429 -11.80 14.73 7.24
C GLY A 429 -11.97 14.91 5.73
N LYS A 430 -12.79 14.10 5.05
CA LYS A 430 -12.92 14.13 3.58
C LYS A 430 -14.37 13.89 3.18
N LYS A 431 -14.97 14.80 2.42
CA LYS A 431 -16.12 14.44 1.57
C LYS A 431 -15.61 13.35 0.63
N ILE A 432 -15.89 12.09 0.97
CA ILE A 432 -15.63 10.98 0.08
C ILE A 432 -16.61 11.12 -1.08
N ASP A 433 -16.16 11.73 -2.17
CA ASP A 433 -16.92 11.83 -3.40
C ASP A 433 -17.13 10.44 -4.01
N ASN A 434 -18.20 10.25 -4.78
CA ASN A 434 -18.54 8.99 -5.45
C ASN A 434 -17.40 8.48 -6.35
N SER A 435 -16.62 9.38 -6.96
CA SER A 435 -15.42 9.06 -7.74
C SER A 435 -14.34 8.30 -6.93
N TYR A 436 -14.29 8.52 -5.62
CA TYR A 436 -13.38 7.85 -4.69
C TYR A 436 -13.83 6.42 -4.36
N LEU A 437 -15.13 6.21 -4.23
CA LEU A 437 -15.73 4.89 -3.96
C LEU A 437 -15.66 3.99 -5.20
N GLU A 438 -15.79 4.57 -6.40
CA GLU A 438 -15.65 3.85 -7.67
C GLU A 438 -14.24 3.30 -7.90
N ASN A 439 -13.20 3.99 -7.42
CA ASN A 439 -11.81 3.51 -7.48
C ASN A 439 -11.53 2.35 -6.49
N ILE A 440 -12.30 2.25 -5.40
CA ILE A 440 -12.11 1.24 -4.35
C ILE A 440 -12.91 -0.04 -4.64
N PHE A 441 -14.15 0.07 -5.12
CA PHE A 441 -15.08 -1.04 -5.23
C PHE A 441 -15.29 -1.45 -6.69
N LYS A 442 -14.93 -2.69 -7.03
CA LYS A 442 -14.96 -3.17 -8.42
C LYS A 442 -16.34 -3.60 -8.91
N ASN A 443 -17.29 -3.83 -8.00
CA ASN A 443 -18.56 -4.49 -8.31
C ASN A 443 -19.72 -4.00 -7.41
N SER A 444 -20.95 -4.12 -7.93
CA SER A 444 -22.19 -3.60 -7.30
C SER A 444 -22.47 -4.16 -5.90
N LYS A 445 -22.03 -5.38 -5.60
CA LYS A 445 -22.21 -6.02 -4.28
C LYS A 445 -21.41 -5.34 -3.17
N GLU A 446 -20.18 -4.91 -3.45
CA GLU A 446 -19.34 -4.19 -2.48
C GLU A 446 -19.87 -2.78 -2.21
N ARG A 447 -20.56 -2.16 -3.19
CA ARG A 447 -21.27 -0.88 -3.01
C ARG A 447 -22.49 -1.01 -2.10
N VAL A 448 -23.20 -2.14 -2.14
CA VAL A 448 -24.31 -2.44 -1.20
C VAL A 448 -23.76 -2.64 0.22
N GLU A 449 -22.66 -3.39 0.39
CA GLU A 449 -21.98 -3.57 1.68
C GLU A 449 -21.45 -2.24 2.24
N TYR A 450 -20.93 -1.34 1.39
CA TYR A 450 -20.56 0.02 1.77
C TYR A 450 -21.77 0.83 2.25
N ASN A 451 -22.92 0.75 1.55
CA ASN A 451 -24.14 1.44 1.96
C ASN A 451 -24.69 0.90 3.30
N ASP A 452 -24.65 -0.42 3.53
CA ASP A 452 -25.07 -1.03 4.80
C ASP A 452 -24.16 -0.63 5.97
N MET A 453 -22.86 -0.53 5.71
CA MET A 453 -21.89 -0.01 6.68
C MET A 453 -22.05 1.51 6.86
N TYR A 454 -22.25 2.29 5.80
CA TYR A 454 -22.52 3.72 5.89
C TYR A 454 -23.77 3.97 6.73
N ASN A 455 -24.82 3.16 6.57
CA ASN A 455 -26.03 3.20 7.40
C ASN A 455 -25.74 2.79 8.85
N SER A 456 -24.88 1.80 9.09
CA SER A 456 -24.47 1.37 10.44
C SER A 456 -23.58 2.41 11.14
N LEU A 457 -22.69 3.06 10.39
CA LEU A 457 -21.89 4.20 10.80
C LEU A 457 -22.79 5.42 11.06
N TYR A 458 -23.73 5.71 10.17
CA TYR A 458 -24.76 6.74 10.35
C TYR A 458 -25.58 6.48 11.61
N HIS A 459 -25.92 5.22 11.92
CA HIS A 459 -26.57 4.85 13.19
C HIS A 459 -25.66 5.02 14.41
N PHE A 460 -24.39 4.64 14.32
CA PHE A 460 -23.38 4.91 15.35
C PHE A 460 -23.15 6.42 15.53
N PHE A 461 -23.27 7.22 14.47
CA PHE A 461 -23.05 8.66 14.41
C PHE A 461 -24.25 9.48 14.83
N LEU A 462 -25.48 9.08 14.54
CA LEU A 462 -26.68 9.66 15.15
C LEU A 462 -26.66 9.54 16.69
N VAL A 463 -25.94 8.54 17.22
CA VAL A 463 -25.72 8.35 18.65
C VAL A 463 -24.50 9.12 19.18
N SER A 464 -23.56 9.54 18.31
CA SER A 464 -22.24 10.08 18.70
C SER A 464 -21.91 11.49 18.18
N TYR A 465 -22.76 12.12 17.34
CA TYR A 465 -22.56 13.48 16.83
C TYR A 465 -23.11 14.51 17.82
N ASN A 466 -22.20 14.95 18.70
CA ASN A 466 -22.14 16.30 19.22
C ASN A 466 -20.66 16.64 19.31
N THR A 467 -20.13 17.36 18.32
CA THR A 467 -19.07 18.37 18.48
C THR A 467 -18.66 18.95 17.12
N SER A 468 -19.23 20.11 16.78
CA SER A 468 -18.60 21.32 16.21
C SER A 468 -19.59 22.10 15.29
N ASP A 469 -20.05 23.25 15.77
CA ASP A 469 -20.58 24.44 15.07
C ASP A 469 -21.36 24.28 13.75
N THR A 470 -22.27 23.32 13.71
CA THR A 470 -23.22 23.17 12.61
C THR A 470 -24.63 22.99 13.15
N ILE A 471 -25.59 23.58 12.43
CA ILE A 471 -27.01 23.54 12.70
C ILE A 471 -27.43 22.11 13.09
N LEU A 472 -27.95 21.93 14.31
CA LEU A 472 -28.40 20.62 14.80
C LEU A 472 -29.59 20.15 13.98
N ILE A 473 -29.47 19.04 13.25
CA ILE A 473 -30.56 18.43 12.46
C ILE A 473 -30.72 16.97 12.94
N GLY A 474 -31.96 16.50 13.08
CA GLY A 474 -32.28 15.12 13.46
C GLY A 474 -33.28 14.96 14.62
N ALA A 475 -33.98 16.03 15.04
CA ALA A 475 -35.06 15.96 16.03
C ALA A 475 -36.14 14.95 15.63
N LYS A 476 -36.46 14.85 14.33
CA LYS A 476 -37.41 13.87 13.78
C LYS A 476 -36.98 12.43 14.05
N GLU A 477 -35.75 12.07 13.71
CA GLU A 477 -35.24 10.71 13.91
C GLU A 477 -35.01 10.41 15.40
N ARG A 478 -34.68 11.41 16.21
CA ARG A 478 -34.61 11.27 17.68
C ARG A 478 -35.97 10.94 18.29
N VAL A 479 -37.04 11.62 17.87
CA VAL A 479 -38.40 11.35 18.37
C VAL A 479 -38.93 10.01 17.86
N LYS A 480 -38.64 9.62 16.61
CA LYS A 480 -38.96 8.26 16.11
C LYS A 480 -38.19 7.16 16.86
N ASN A 481 -36.99 7.48 17.37
CA ASN A 481 -36.23 6.52 18.17
C ASN A 481 -36.70 6.39 19.63
N HIS A 482 -37.62 7.25 20.07
CA HIS A 482 -38.25 7.16 21.38
C HIS A 482 -39.02 5.84 21.55
N LEU A 483 -38.99 5.27 22.76
CA LEU A 483 -39.64 3.99 23.05
C LEU A 483 -41.13 4.01 22.69
N ALA A 484 -41.83 5.11 22.98
CA ALA A 484 -43.24 5.27 22.65
C ALA A 484 -43.50 5.11 21.16
N TYR A 485 -42.73 5.77 20.31
CA TYR A 485 -42.90 5.64 18.85
C TYR A 485 -42.68 4.20 18.38
N LYS A 486 -41.62 3.53 18.85
CA LYS A 486 -41.29 2.15 18.48
C LYS A 486 -42.39 1.18 18.88
N LEU A 487 -42.87 1.27 20.12
CA LEU A 487 -43.95 0.41 20.61
C LEU A 487 -45.26 0.66 19.88
N GLY A 488 -45.63 1.92 19.64
CA GLY A 488 -46.83 2.24 18.88
C GLY A 488 -46.79 1.78 17.43
N ARG A 489 -45.63 1.84 16.76
CA ARG A 489 -45.45 1.22 15.43
C ARG A 489 -45.64 -0.29 15.49
N ILE A 490 -45.07 -0.96 16.47
CA ILE A 490 -45.25 -2.42 16.64
C ILE A 490 -46.72 -2.78 16.85
N LEU A 491 -47.44 -2.01 17.67
CA LEU A 491 -48.88 -2.18 17.91
C LEU A 491 -49.72 -2.01 16.64
N ILE A 492 -49.37 -1.03 15.79
CA ILE A 492 -50.08 -0.77 14.53
C ILE A 492 -49.78 -1.87 13.50
N ASP A 493 -48.49 -2.17 13.29
CA ASP A 493 -48.02 -3.02 12.19
C ASP A 493 -48.31 -4.51 12.44
N ASN A 494 -48.53 -4.90 13.71
CA ASN A 494 -48.76 -6.29 14.10
C ASN A 494 -50.16 -6.50 14.72
N LYS A 495 -51.11 -5.56 14.52
CA LYS A 495 -52.47 -5.62 15.05
C LYS A 495 -53.24 -6.91 14.72
N LYS A 496 -52.87 -7.61 13.63
CA LYS A 496 -53.48 -8.88 13.20
C LYS A 496 -52.79 -10.12 13.77
N ASN A 497 -51.60 -9.99 14.38
CA ASN A 497 -50.84 -11.11 14.92
C ASN A 497 -50.32 -10.78 16.32
N VAL A 498 -51.14 -11.14 17.32
CA VAL A 498 -50.93 -10.81 18.73
C VAL A 498 -49.66 -11.46 19.29
N PHE A 499 -49.36 -12.70 18.92
CA PHE A 499 -48.16 -13.41 19.39
C PHE A 499 -46.86 -12.75 18.89
N LYS A 500 -46.79 -12.44 17.58
CA LYS A 500 -45.66 -11.72 16.98
C LYS A 500 -45.51 -10.30 17.54
N MET A 501 -46.62 -9.67 17.87
CA MET A 501 -46.66 -8.35 18.52
C MET A 501 -46.01 -8.41 19.90
N PHE A 502 -46.40 -9.36 20.76
CA PHE A 502 -45.83 -9.52 22.10
C PHE A 502 -44.32 -9.80 22.06
N PHE A 503 -43.89 -10.72 21.18
CA PHE A 503 -42.45 -11.02 21.02
C PHE A 503 -41.65 -9.78 20.61
N LYS A 504 -42.13 -9.02 19.62
CA LYS A 504 -41.48 -7.78 19.16
C LYS A 504 -41.46 -6.69 20.24
N ILE A 505 -42.55 -6.54 21.01
CA ILE A 505 -42.60 -5.62 22.14
C ILE A 505 -41.54 -5.99 23.17
N PHE A 506 -41.48 -7.26 23.58
CA PHE A 506 -40.51 -7.75 24.55
C PHE A 506 -39.05 -7.54 24.08
N GLN A 507 -38.75 -7.92 22.84
CA GLN A 507 -37.44 -7.70 22.22
C GLN A 507 -37.07 -6.20 22.19
N THR A 508 -38.02 -5.34 21.82
CA THR A 508 -37.82 -3.89 21.75
C THR A 508 -37.58 -3.27 23.13
N LEU A 509 -38.30 -3.73 24.16
CA LEU A 509 -38.11 -3.29 25.55
C LEU A 509 -36.72 -3.66 26.08
N ILE A 510 -36.26 -4.90 25.85
CA ILE A 510 -34.92 -5.35 26.24
C ILE A 510 -33.85 -4.52 25.51
N PHE A 511 -33.97 -4.41 24.19
CA PHE A 511 -33.00 -3.67 23.38
C PHE A 511 -32.93 -2.19 23.77
N HIS A 512 -34.09 -1.56 24.04
CA HIS A 512 -34.14 -0.18 24.50
C HIS A 512 -33.52 0.00 25.89
N LYS A 513 -33.74 -0.93 26.83
CA LYS A 513 -33.11 -0.92 28.16
C LYS A 513 -31.59 -1.01 28.05
N ILE A 514 -31.09 -1.91 27.21
CA ILE A 514 -29.65 -2.07 26.93
C ILE A 514 -29.06 -0.78 26.34
N ILE A 515 -29.72 -0.18 25.33
CA ILE A 515 -29.27 1.10 24.74
C ILE A 515 -29.23 2.21 25.78
N LYS A 516 -30.26 2.33 26.64
CA LYS A 516 -30.32 3.37 27.67
C LYS A 516 -29.18 3.24 28.70
N ILE A 517 -28.87 2.02 29.11
CA ILE A 517 -27.73 1.74 30.01
C ILE A 517 -26.41 2.12 29.32
N LYS A 518 -26.21 1.70 28.06
CA LYS A 518 -25.01 2.01 27.26
C LYS A 518 -24.83 3.52 27.04
N TYR A 519 -25.91 4.23 26.72
CA TYR A 519 -25.91 5.69 26.58
C TYR A 519 -25.53 6.39 27.88
N GLY A 520 -26.07 5.91 29.02
CA GLY A 520 -25.68 6.42 30.34
C GLY A 520 -24.19 6.23 30.66
N MET A 521 -23.56 5.14 30.21
CA MET A 521 -22.12 4.93 30.36
C MET A 521 -21.29 5.90 29.50
N ILE A 522 -21.74 6.19 28.28
CA ILE A 522 -21.07 7.14 27.36
C ILE A 522 -21.10 8.56 27.94
N CYS A 523 -22.26 9.00 28.44
CA CYS A 523 -22.39 10.33 29.06
C CYS A 523 -21.60 10.48 30.37
N LYS A 524 -21.31 9.37 31.08
CA LYS A 524 -20.43 9.35 32.26
C LYS A 524 -18.95 9.41 31.88
N PHE A 525 -18.57 8.88 30.71
CA PHE A 525 -17.21 8.91 30.20
C PHE A 525 -16.80 10.30 29.72
N ASP A 526 -17.70 11.03 29.06
CA ASP A 526 -17.51 12.44 28.71
C ASP A 526 -18.88 13.12 28.54
N SER A 527 -19.08 14.22 29.27
CA SER A 527 -20.37 14.91 29.34
C SER A 527 -20.77 15.55 28.00
N LYS A 528 -19.83 15.75 27.07
CA LYS A 528 -20.12 16.28 25.73
C LYS A 528 -21.01 15.37 24.88
N TYR A 529 -21.11 14.08 25.23
CA TYR A 529 -21.98 13.11 24.56
C TYR A 529 -23.44 13.16 25.06
N LYS A 530 -23.75 14.01 26.04
CA LYS A 530 -25.13 14.27 26.42
C LYS A 530 -25.85 14.97 25.26
N LEU A 531 -26.99 14.43 24.83
CA LEU A 531 -27.79 15.00 23.75
C LEU A 531 -28.41 16.30 24.29
N PRO A 532 -28.35 17.41 23.53
CA PRO A 532 -28.97 18.68 23.93
C PRO A 532 -30.50 18.55 23.96
N SER A 533 -31.20 19.59 24.39
CA SER A 533 -32.67 19.60 24.36
C SER A 533 -33.17 19.46 22.92
N LEU A 534 -34.43 19.02 22.71
CA LEU A 534 -35.00 19.00 21.36
C LEU A 534 -35.10 20.42 20.76
N ASP A 535 -35.17 21.45 21.60
CA ASP A 535 -35.31 22.85 21.20
C ASP A 535 -34.06 23.42 20.52
N SER A 536 -32.91 22.79 20.73
CA SER A 536 -31.66 23.21 20.09
C SER A 536 -31.54 22.72 18.64
N TYR A 537 -32.48 21.91 18.14
CA TYR A 537 -32.46 21.37 16.79
C TYR A 537 -33.23 22.28 15.82
N SER A 538 -32.72 22.43 14.61
CA SER A 538 -33.35 23.17 13.51
C SER A 538 -34.62 22.50 12.98
N ASP A 539 -34.69 21.17 12.97
CA ASP A 539 -35.89 20.40 12.60
C ASP A 539 -36.80 20.12 13.81
N LYS A 540 -36.71 20.93 14.88
CA LYS A 540 -37.48 20.73 16.12
C LYS A 540 -38.98 20.65 15.87
N GLU A 541 -39.52 21.45 14.96
CA GLU A 541 -40.95 21.47 14.64
C GLU A 541 -41.42 20.12 14.06
N GLU A 542 -40.65 19.52 13.15
CA GLU A 542 -40.91 18.17 12.65
C GLU A 542 -40.82 17.12 13.77
N GLY A 543 -39.84 17.24 14.66
CA GLY A 543 -39.71 16.39 15.84
C GLY A 543 -40.92 16.48 16.78
N PHE A 544 -41.39 17.69 17.08
CA PHE A 544 -42.56 17.92 17.92
C PHE A 544 -43.85 17.42 17.24
N ALA A 545 -43.98 17.61 15.93
CA ALA A 545 -45.12 17.10 15.16
C ALA A 545 -45.25 15.56 15.28
N ILE A 546 -44.15 14.82 15.33
CA ILE A 546 -44.16 13.36 15.49
C ILE A 546 -44.70 12.92 16.85
N LYS A 547 -44.54 13.74 17.91
CA LYS A 547 -45.15 13.43 19.21
C LYS A 547 -46.68 13.43 19.15
N ASN A 548 -47.26 14.14 18.18
CA ASN A 548 -48.70 14.15 17.93
C ASN A 548 -49.16 12.98 17.04
N TYR A 549 -48.25 12.19 16.48
CA TYR A 549 -48.62 11.06 15.63
C TYR A 549 -49.37 10.00 16.42
N TYR A 550 -50.30 9.34 15.73
CA TYR A 550 -51.06 8.24 16.30
C TYR A 550 -50.14 7.15 16.88
N SER A 551 -49.08 6.78 16.17
CA SER A 551 -48.09 5.81 16.66
C SER A 551 -47.41 6.26 17.93
N TYR A 552 -46.99 7.53 18.04
CA TYR A 552 -46.30 8.01 19.23
C TYR A 552 -47.23 7.98 20.46
N ARG A 553 -48.43 8.56 20.33
CA ARG A 553 -49.40 8.63 21.43
C ARG A 553 -49.97 7.27 21.82
N LEU A 554 -50.15 6.36 20.86
CA LEU A 554 -50.56 4.99 21.13
C LEU A 554 -49.50 4.24 21.95
N GLY A 555 -48.22 4.41 21.63
CA GLY A 555 -47.16 3.81 22.42
C GLY A 555 -46.97 4.47 23.78
N GLU A 556 -47.22 5.78 23.93
CA GLU A 556 -47.26 6.41 25.26
C GLU A 556 -48.40 5.84 26.12
N LEU A 557 -49.59 5.64 25.53
CA LEU A 557 -50.70 4.99 26.22
C LEU A 557 -50.32 3.59 26.69
N PHE A 558 -49.64 2.82 25.84
CA PHE A 558 -49.14 1.49 26.17
C PHE A 558 -48.10 1.51 27.30
N ILE A 559 -47.14 2.45 27.27
CA ILE A 559 -46.13 2.60 28.33
C ILE A 559 -46.76 3.00 29.67
N LYS A 560 -47.73 3.92 29.67
CA LYS A 560 -48.40 4.41 30.89
C LYS A 560 -49.36 3.38 31.49
N HIS A 561 -50.00 2.58 30.65
CA HIS A 561 -51.05 1.66 31.07
C HIS A 561 -50.89 0.27 30.45
N PRO A 562 -49.75 -0.42 30.63
CA PRO A 562 -49.47 -1.67 29.92
C PRO A 562 -50.52 -2.76 30.19
N PHE A 563 -51.02 -2.85 31.42
CA PHE A 563 -52.01 -3.87 31.82
C PHE A 563 -53.46 -3.49 31.51
N SER A 564 -53.79 -2.19 31.46
CA SER A 564 -55.15 -1.71 31.13
C SER A 564 -55.27 -1.14 29.72
N PHE A 565 -54.24 -1.34 28.88
CA PHE A 565 -54.13 -0.77 27.55
C PHE A 565 -55.31 -1.16 26.65
N ILE A 566 -55.70 -2.43 26.67
CA ILE A 566 -56.79 -2.99 25.84
C ILE A 566 -58.12 -2.29 26.14
N PHE A 567 -58.39 -1.95 27.41
CA PHE A 567 -59.61 -1.25 27.79
C PHE A 567 -59.57 0.25 27.46
N ARG A 568 -58.36 0.83 27.41
CA ARG A 568 -58.16 2.27 27.17
C ARG A 568 -58.03 2.63 25.69
N ILE A 569 -57.71 1.67 24.82
CA ILE A 569 -57.49 1.92 23.39
C ILE A 569 -58.76 2.40 22.67
N TYR A 570 -59.94 1.94 23.09
CA TYR A 570 -61.22 2.33 22.48
C TYR A 570 -61.50 3.83 22.66
N ASN A 571 -61.46 4.29 23.91
CA ASN A 571 -61.65 5.70 24.26
C ASN A 571 -60.54 6.58 23.66
N PHE A 572 -59.30 6.09 23.62
CA PHE A 572 -58.19 6.77 22.97
C PHE A 572 -58.44 6.96 21.46
N ASN A 573 -58.89 5.93 20.75
CA ASN A 573 -59.19 6.01 19.32
C ASN A 573 -60.32 7.00 19.02
N ALA A 574 -61.38 7.00 19.82
CA ALA A 574 -62.48 7.95 19.69
C ALA A 574 -62.00 9.39 19.92
N LYS A 575 -61.20 9.63 20.97
CA LYS A 575 -60.63 10.94 21.29
C LYS A 575 -59.68 11.42 20.19
N PHE A 576 -58.76 10.58 19.72
CA PHE A 576 -57.81 10.92 18.66
C PHE A 576 -58.49 11.27 17.34
N ARG A 577 -59.59 10.57 16.99
CA ARG A 577 -60.40 10.89 15.79
C ARG A 577 -61.11 12.24 15.92
N ARG A 578 -61.67 12.56 17.10
CA ARG A 578 -62.30 13.87 17.36
C ARG A 578 -61.29 15.01 17.28
N GLU A 579 -60.11 14.84 17.87
CA GLU A 579 -59.02 15.83 17.80
C GLU A 579 -58.52 16.06 16.36
N LYS A 580 -58.47 15.02 15.53
CA LYS A 580 -58.09 15.15 14.11
C LYS A 580 -59.17 15.84 13.27
N ASN A 581 -60.44 15.64 13.60
CA ASN A 581 -61.57 16.23 12.88
C ASN A 581 -61.91 17.65 13.33
N GLY A 582 -61.60 18.03 14.58
CA GLY A 582 -61.79 19.39 15.10
C GLY A 582 -60.73 20.41 14.63
N ASN A 583 -59.62 19.96 14.04
CA ASN A 583 -58.58 20.81 13.45
C ASN A 583 -58.80 21.07 11.94
N LYS A 584 -60.02 20.82 11.43
CA LYS A 584 -60.51 21.27 10.12
C LYS A 584 -61.65 22.29 10.34
N ILE A 585 -61.31 23.45 10.89
CA ILE A 585 -62.09 24.68 10.79
C ILE A 585 -61.09 25.79 10.49
#